data_AF-A0AAX6N829-F1
#
_entry.id   AF-A0AAX6N829-F1
#
_cell.length_a   1.000
_cell.length_b   1.000
_cell.length_c   1.000
_cell.angle_alpha   90.00
_cell.angle_beta   90.00
_cell.angle_gamma   90.00
#
_symmetry.space_group_name_H-M   'P 1'
#
loop_
_entity.id
_entity.type
_entity.pdbx_description
1 polymer ?
#
loop_
_entity_poly.entity_id
_entity_poly.type
_entity_poly.pdbx_seq_one_letter_code
_entity_poly.pdbx_strand_id
1 'polypeptide(L)' 'MEKTKTKQFEIHYSVLKDEAKIKGTFVIEAAKNRDDASRLAKLNVSTKERVFIQYVKILKVKRVSTDSAAK' A
#
# COMPACT_ATOMS: atom_id res chain seq x y z
N MET A 1 9.03 0.61 27.01
CA MET A 1 8.91 0.92 25.56
C MET A 1 7.54 0.43 25.11
N GLU A 2 6.60 1.35 24.86
CA GLU A 2 5.30 0.99 24.31
C GLU A 2 5.50 0.30 22.96
N LYS A 3 5.02 -0.95 22.83
CA LYS A 3 4.85 -1.60 21.54
C LYS A 3 3.72 -0.87 20.83
N THR A 4 4.02 0.21 20.12
CA THR A 4 3.07 0.85 19.22
C THR A 4 2.65 -0.21 18.21
N LYS A 5 1.43 -0.77 18.33
CA LYS A 5 0.88 -1.72 17.35
C LYS A 5 0.97 -1.06 15.98
N THR A 6 1.95 -1.46 15.16
CA THR A 6 2.19 -0.84 13.85
C THR A 6 0.96 -1.13 12.99
N LYS A 7 0.30 -0.07 12.51
CA LYS A 7 -0.92 -0.22 11.71
C LYS A 7 -0.53 -0.74 10.33
N GLN A 8 -0.91 -1.96 10.03
CA GLN A 8 -0.70 -2.54 8.71
C GLN A 8 -1.85 -2.18 7.77
N PHE A 9 -1.52 -1.93 6.51
CA PHE A 9 -2.49 -1.66 5.45
C PHE A 9 -2.19 -2.50 4.22
N GLU A 10 -3.14 -3.32 3.79
CA GLU A 10 -3.11 -4.00 2.50
C GLU A 10 -3.53 -3.00 1.42
N ILE A 11 -2.67 -2.84 0.42
CA ILE A 11 -2.83 -1.92 -0.68
C ILE A 11 -2.99 -2.71 -1.97
N HIS A 12 -4.10 -2.49 -2.66
CA HIS A 12 -4.29 -2.93 -4.04
C HIS A 12 -4.04 -1.76 -4.98
N TYR A 13 -3.24 -1.97 -6.01
CA TYR A 13 -2.86 -0.93 -6.97
C TYR A 13 -2.99 -1.40 -8.42
N SER A 14 -3.02 -0.41 -9.33
CA SER A 14 -2.75 -0.63 -10.75
C SER A 14 -1.78 0.41 -11.29
N VAL A 15 -0.95 0.00 -12.24
CA VAL A 15 -0.02 0.85 -12.97
C VAL A 15 -0.26 0.74 -14.46
N LEU A 16 -0.17 1.87 -15.17
CA LEU A 16 -0.03 1.88 -16.62
C LEU A 16 1.47 1.92 -16.96
N LYS A 17 1.97 0.89 -17.64
CA LYS A 17 3.36 0.76 -18.06
C LYS A 17 3.39 0.15 -19.45
N ASP A 18 4.06 0.80 -20.39
CA ASP A 18 4.22 0.32 -21.77
C ASP A 18 2.87 -0.11 -22.37
N GLU A 19 1.84 0.74 -22.19
CA GLU A 19 0.44 0.54 -22.59
C GLU A 19 -0.31 -0.63 -21.89
N ALA A 20 0.39 -1.44 -21.11
CA ALA A 20 -0.18 -2.51 -20.30
C ALA A 20 -0.64 -2.00 -18.92
N LYS A 21 -1.75 -2.57 -18.44
CA LYS A 21 -2.24 -2.35 -17.06
C LYS A 21 -1.77 -3.48 -16.16
N ILE A 22 -0.84 -3.19 -15.25
CA ILE A 22 -0.35 -4.13 -14.24
C ILE A 22 -1.15 -3.90 -12.96
N LYS A 23 -1.58 -4.98 -12.30
CA LYS A 23 -2.23 -4.93 -10.98
C LYS A 23 -1.36 -5.64 -9.96
N GLY A 24 -1.33 -5.12 -8.74
CA GLY A 24 -0.57 -5.74 -7.66
C GLY A 24 -1.19 -5.45 -6.30
N THR A 25 -0.72 -6.19 -5.30
CA THR A 25 -1.11 -6.02 -3.90
C THR A 25 0.10 -6.17 -3.00
N PHE A 26 0.20 -5.37 -1.93
CA PHE A 26 1.25 -5.48 -0.91
C PHE A 26 0.80 -4.85 0.41
N VAL A 27 1.55 -5.08 1.49
CA VAL A 27 1.27 -4.53 2.82
C VAL A 27 2.24 -3.39 3.14
N ILE A 28 1.73 -2.31 3.73
CA ILE A 28 2.53 -1.23 4.32
C ILE A 28 2.33 -1.25 5.84
N GLU A 29 3.42 -1.37 6.58
CA GLU A 29 3.39 -1.42 8.05
C GLU A 29 3.64 -0.05 8.70
N ALA A 30 4.36 0.85 8.02
CA ALA A 30 4.83 2.11 8.61
C ALA A 30 3.86 3.30 8.48
N ALA A 31 2.58 3.05 8.13
CA ALA A 31 1.63 4.13 7.84
C ALA A 31 0.80 4.53 9.07
N LYS A 32 0.59 5.83 9.25
CA LYS A 32 -0.18 6.37 10.39
C LYS A 32 -1.69 6.17 10.24
N ASN A 33 -2.18 6.26 9.00
CA ASN A 33 -3.58 6.18 8.60
C ASN A 33 -3.70 5.75 7.12
N ARG A 34 -4.93 5.64 6.60
CA ARG A 34 -5.20 5.19 5.22
C ARG A 34 -4.61 6.14 4.16
N ASP A 35 -4.64 7.44 4.41
CA ASP A 35 -4.15 8.44 3.44
C ASP A 35 -2.63 8.43 3.35
N ASP A 36 -1.95 8.33 4.49
CA ASP A 36 -0.50 8.14 4.55
C ASP A 36 -0.08 6.81 3.90
N ALA A 37 -0.84 5.73 4.14
CA ALA A 37 -0.62 4.45 3.47
C ALA A 37 -0.76 4.56 1.94
N SER A 38 -1.80 5.26 1.46
CA SER A 38 -2.02 5.51 0.03
C SER A 38 -0.87 6.31 -0.59
N ARG A 39 -0.39 7.36 0.10
CA ARG A 39 0.73 8.20 -0.35
C ARG A 39 2.04 7.41 -0.42
N LEU A 40 2.37 6.68 0.64
CA LEU A 40 3.56 5.82 0.70
C LEU A 40 3.50 4.73 -0.38
N ALA A 41 2.31 4.15 -0.60
CA ALA A 41 2.12 3.15 -1.62
C ALA A 41 2.37 3.68 -3.03
N LYS A 42 1.82 4.85 -3.37
CA LYS A 42 2.03 5.46 -4.68
C LYS A 42 3.51 5.69 -4.95
N LEU A 43 4.23 6.23 -3.97
CA LEU A 43 5.67 6.46 -4.09
C LEU A 43 6.41 5.14 -4.31
N ASN A 44 6.18 4.14 -3.46
CA ASN A 44 6.83 2.84 -3.55
C ASN A 44 6.59 2.16 -4.91
N VAL A 45 5.34 2.10 -5.36
CA VAL A 45 4.98 1.50 -6.65
C VAL A 45 5.62 2.26 -7.81
N SER A 46 5.62 3.59 -7.79
CA SER A 46 6.24 4.40 -8.84
C SER A 46 7.74 4.12 -8.97
N THR A 47 8.44 3.97 -7.83
CA THR A 47 9.87 3.64 -7.79
C THR A 47 10.13 2.21 -8.26
N LYS A 48 9.37 1.23 -7.76
CA LYS A 48 9.53 -0.19 -8.08
C LYS A 48 9.30 -0.47 -9.57
N GLU A 49 8.20 0.06 -10.11
CA GLU A 49 7.80 -0.19 -11.50
C GLU A 49 8.54 0.72 -12.50
N ARG A 50 9.26 1.73 -12.00
CA ARG A 50 9.94 2.80 -12.75
C ARG A 50 9.00 3.56 -13.68
N VAL A 51 7.90 4.05 -13.10
CA VAL A 51 6.86 4.82 -13.81
C VAL A 51 6.64 6.16 -13.11
N PHE A 52 6.11 7.15 -13.84
CA PHE A 52 5.66 8.38 -13.19
C PHE A 52 4.55 8.09 -12.18
N ILE A 53 4.58 8.78 -11.03
CA ILE A 53 3.60 8.58 -9.95
C ILE A 53 2.16 8.83 -10.40
N GLN A 54 1.94 9.66 -11.43
CA GLN A 54 0.64 9.91 -12.05
C GLN A 54 0.03 8.66 -12.72
N TYR A 55 0.87 7.68 -13.12
CA TYR A 55 0.43 6.42 -13.70
C TYR A 55 0.12 5.34 -12.66
N VAL A 56 0.29 5.65 -11.36
CA VAL A 56 -0.08 4.76 -10.26
C VAL A 56 -1.47 5.10 -9.73
N LYS A 57 -2.38 4.12 -9.79
CA LYS A 57 -3.70 4.21 -9.19
C LYS A 57 -3.82 3.27 -8.00
N ILE A 58 -4.12 3.82 -6.83
CA ILE A 58 -4.50 3.03 -5.66
C ILE A 58 -5.97 2.66 -5.82
N LEU A 59 -6.25 1.37 -5.82
CA LEU A 59 -7.59 0.83 -6.02
C LEU A 59 -8.31 0.62 -4.69
N LYS A 60 -7.58 0.12 -3.69
CA LYS A 60 -8.13 -0.19 -2.37
C LYS A 60 -7.05 -0.12 -1.31
N VAL A 61 -7.42 0.43 -0.15
CA VAL A 61 -6.61 0.45 1.07
C VAL A 61 -7.42 -0.19 2.18
N LYS A 62 -7.02 -1.37 2.65
CA LYS A 62 -7.64 -2.07 3.78
C LYS A 62 -6.71 -2.03 4.98
N ARG A 63 -7.26 -1.75 6.17
CA ARG A 63 -6.50 -1.94 7.41
C ARG A 63 -6.44 -3.43 7.70
N VAL A 64 -5.24 -3.93 7.96
CA VAL A 64 -5.01 -5.30 8.43
C VAL A 64 -4.77 -5.20 9.94
N SER A 65 -5.63 -5.82 10.73
CA SER A 65 -5.40 -5.97 12.17
C SER A 65 -4.62 -7.26 12.39
N THR A 66 -3.44 -7.18 13.00
CA THR A 66 -2.76 -8.33 13.60
C THR A 66 -3.40 -8.65 14.96
N ASP A 67 -4.72 -8.81 14.99
CA ASP A 67 -5.36 -9.50 16.10
C ASP A 67 -5.65 -10.90 15.58
N SER A 68 -4.61 -11.72 15.52
CA SER A 68 -4.79 -13.17 15.46
C SER A 68 -5.62 -13.55 16.68
N ALA A 69 -6.80 -14.09 16.41
CA ALA A 69 -7.64 -14.76 17.37
C ALA A 69 -6.81 -15.72 18.22
N ALA A 70 -6.56 -15.36 19.48
CA ALA A 70 -6.37 -16.33 20.54
C ALA A 70 -7.73 -16.49 21.21
N LYS A 71 -8.52 -17.44 20.70
CA LYS A 71 -9.61 -18.06 21.44
C LYS A 71 -9.03 -19.17 22.29
#